data_AF-H5SH79-F1
#
_entry.id   AF-H5SH79-F1
#
_cell.length_a   1.000
_cell.length_b   1.000
_cell.length_c   1.000
_cell.angle_alpha   90.00
_cell.angle_beta   90.00
_cell.angle_gamma   90.00
#
_symmetry.space_group_name_H-M   'P 1'
#
loop_
_entity.id
_entity.type
_entity.pdbx_description
1 polymer ?
#
loop_
_entity_poly.entity_id
_entity_poly.type
_entity_poly.pdbx_seq_one_letter_code
_entity_poly.pdbx_strand_id
1 'polypeptide(L)' 'MNAMERLKWLAPWTLLAITLALVGVWVSAPAWAQDDEAAPKCNCYYPATGEYGVIRGGDCRVVNCWIPTLLD' A
#
# COMPACT_ATOMS: atom_id res chain seq x y z
N MET A 1 -16.95 13.74 -39.83
CA MET A 1 -16.06 12.76 -39.16
C MET A 1 -16.59 11.37 -39.39
N ASN A 2 -15.87 10.60 -40.19
CA ASN A 2 -16.18 9.20 -40.47
C ASN A 2 -15.89 8.31 -39.24
N ALA A 3 -16.52 7.13 -39.17
CA ALA A 3 -16.39 6.22 -38.03
C ALA A 3 -14.92 5.90 -37.67
N MET A 4 -14.06 5.80 -38.68
CA MET A 4 -12.64 5.49 -38.52
C MET A 4 -11.83 6.67 -37.95
N GLU A 5 -12.22 7.92 -38.22
CA GLU A 5 -11.60 9.10 -37.60
C GLU A 5 -12.01 9.25 -36.14
N ARG A 6 -13.27 8.96 -35.81
CA ARG A 6 -13.77 8.98 -34.43
C ARG A 6 -13.04 7.95 -33.57
N LEU A 7 -12.80 6.75 -34.09
CA LEU A 7 -12.08 5.70 -33.38
C LEU A 7 -10.62 6.10 -33.09
N LYS A 8 -9.92 6.66 -34.09
CA LYS A 8 -8.54 7.16 -33.92
C LYS A 8 -8.45 8.28 -32.89
N TRP A 9 -9.48 9.12 -32.80
CA TRP A 9 -9.51 10.23 -31.87
C TRP A 9 -9.86 9.78 -30.44
N LEU A 10 -10.77 8.83 -30.28
CA LEU A 10 -11.24 8.35 -28.96
C LEU A 10 -10.33 7.29 -28.33
N ALA A 11 -9.69 6.43 -29.12
CA ALA A 11 -8.80 5.38 -28.64
C ALA A 11 -7.71 5.84 -27.64
N PRO A 12 -6.96 6.94 -27.88
CA PRO A 12 -5.94 7.39 -26.92
C PRO A 12 -6.55 7.87 -25.60
N TRP A 13 -7.72 8.52 -25.63
CA TRP A 13 -8.41 8.96 -24.41
C TRP A 13 -8.94 7.79 -23.60
N THR A 14 -9.49 6.76 -24.26
CA THR A 14 -9.93 5.54 -23.58
C THR A 14 -8.76 4.79 -22.94
N LEU A 15 -7.61 4.71 -23.64
CA LEU A 15 -6.41 4.10 -23.08
C LEU A 15 -5.91 4.88 -21.86
N LEU A 16 -5.84 6.21 -21.96
CA LEU A 16 -5.42 7.07 -20.85
C LEU A 16 -6.33 6.90 -19.63
N ALA A 17 -7.65 6.87 -19.82
CA ALA A 17 -8.62 6.67 -18.74
C ALA A 17 -8.43 5.32 -18.04
N ILE A 18 -8.19 4.24 -18.80
CA ILE A 18 -7.92 2.90 -18.26
C ILE A 18 -6.61 2.90 -17.46
N THR A 19 -5.55 3.50 -17.99
CA THR A 19 -4.26 3.59 -17.30
C THR A 19 -4.38 4.36 -15.98
N LEU A 20 -5.08 5.49 -15.98
CA LEU A 20 -5.30 6.29 -14.76
C LEU A 20 -6.12 5.53 -13.72
N ALA A 21 -7.15 4.80 -14.15
CA ALA A 21 -7.93 3.95 -13.24
C ALA A 21 -7.07 2.86 -12.60
N LEU A 22 -6.22 2.19 -13.37
CA LEU A 22 -5.31 1.15 -12.84
C LEU A 22 -4.28 1.72 -11.85
N VAL A 23 -3.69 2.88 -12.17
CA VAL A 23 -2.77 3.57 -11.25
C VAL A 23 -3.50 4.00 -9.98
N GLY A 24 -4.72 4.53 -10.10
CA GLY A 24 -5.55 4.89 -8.95
C GLY A 24 -5.83 3.70 -8.05
N VAL A 25 -6.22 2.56 -8.62
CA VAL A 25 -6.40 1.31 -7.87
C VAL A 25 -5.11 0.88 -7.19
N TRP A 26 -3.97 0.95 -7.88
CA TRP A 26 -2.66 0.58 -7.32
C TRP A 26 -2.20 1.49 -6.17
N VAL A 27 -2.42 2.81 -6.27
CA VAL A 27 -2.07 3.77 -5.22
C VAL A 27 -3.05 3.70 -4.04
N SER A 28 -4.33 3.46 -4.32
CA SER A 28 -5.35 3.24 -3.28
C SER A 28 -5.29 1.84 -2.68
N ALA A 29 -4.46 0.95 -3.26
CA ALA A 29 -4.30 -0.41 -2.77
C ALA A 29 -3.86 -0.31 -1.31
N PRO A 30 -4.72 -0.76 -0.40
CA PRO A 30 -4.48 -0.59 1.02
C PRO A 30 -3.20 -1.36 1.40
N ALA A 31 -2.39 -0.74 2.25
CA ALA A 31 -1.05 -1.20 2.64
C ALA A 31 -0.98 -2.62 3.24
N TRP A 32 -2.10 -3.31 3.43
CA TRP A 32 -2.13 -4.74 3.77
C TRP A 32 -1.69 -5.66 2.63
N ALA A 33 -1.69 -5.20 1.38
CA ALA A 33 -1.11 -5.96 0.26
C ALA A 33 0.44 -5.89 0.21
N GLN A 34 1.06 -5.10 1.09
CA GLN A 34 2.52 -5.05 1.26
C GLN A 34 2.99 -5.75 2.55
N ASP A 35 2.08 -6.38 3.29
CA ASP A 35 2.38 -7.03 4.57
C ASP A 35 2.87 -8.49 4.39
N ASP A 36 3.05 -8.98 3.16
CA ASP A 36 3.20 -10.42 2.86
C ASP A 36 4.63 -10.98 2.76
N GLU A 37 5.71 -10.23 2.98
CA GLU A 37 7.07 -10.83 2.82
C GLU A 37 8.00 -10.69 4.04
N ALA A 38 7.69 -9.87 5.04
CA ALA A 38 8.40 -9.89 6.32
C ALA A 38 7.52 -9.27 7.41
N ALA A 39 7.55 -9.83 8.61
CA ALA A 39 7.03 -9.13 9.78
C ALA A 39 7.58 -7.69 9.79
N PRO A 40 6.77 -6.66 10.07
CA PRO A 40 7.26 -5.29 10.12
C PRO A 40 8.24 -5.11 11.30
N LYS A 41 9.12 -4.12 11.22
CA LYS A 41 10.02 -3.77 12.34
C LYS A 41 9.19 -3.17 13.48
N CYS A 42 9.32 -3.71 14.69
CA CYS A 42 8.68 -3.12 15.86
C CYS A 42 9.23 -1.70 16.08
N ASN A 43 8.34 -0.71 16.22
CA ASN A 43 8.70 0.68 16.45
C ASN A 43 7.98 1.30 17.66
N CYS A 44 7.14 0.52 18.35
CA CYS A 44 6.53 0.91 19.60
C CYS A 44 6.52 -0.25 20.59
N TYR A 45 6.44 0.11 21.88
CA TYR A 45 6.47 -0.80 23.02
C TYR A 45 5.39 -0.37 24.01
N TYR A 46 4.55 -1.32 24.43
CA TYR A 46 3.54 -1.12 25.47
C TYR A 46 4.10 -1.54 26.83
N PRO A 47 4.52 -0.61 27.70
CA PRO A 47 5.14 -0.95 28.98
C PRO A 47 4.15 -1.62 29.96
N ALA A 48 2.84 -1.40 29.79
CA ALA A 48 1.82 -1.99 30.64
C ALA A 48 1.63 -3.51 30.41
N THR A 49 1.82 -3.98 29.17
CA THR A 49 1.65 -5.39 28.79
C THR A 49 2.98 -6.08 28.44
N GLY A 50 4.06 -5.32 28.22
CA GLY A 50 5.35 -5.84 27.78
C GLY A 50 5.39 -6.21 26.30
N GLU A 51 4.40 -5.78 25.51
CA GLU A 51 4.25 -6.17 24.11
C GLU A 51 4.88 -5.15 23.15
N TYR A 52 5.32 -5.64 22.00
CA TYR A 52 5.88 -4.82 20.91
C TYR A 52 4.87 -4.71 19.77
N GLY A 53 4.92 -3.59 19.06
CA GLY A 53 3.99 -3.34 17.96
C GLY A 53 4.54 -2.39 16.91
N VAL A 54 3.64 -2.00 16.01
CA VAL A 54 3.89 -0.97 14.99
C VAL A 54 2.90 0.18 15.11
N ILE A 55 3.41 1.40 14.97
CA ILE A 55 2.59 2.61 14.85
C ILE A 55 1.98 2.64 13.44
N ARG A 56 0.65 2.55 13.36
CA ARG A 56 -0.12 2.83 12.14
C ARG A 56 -1.16 3.90 12.44
N GLY A 57 -1.06 5.05 11.77
CA GLY A 57 -2.02 6.14 11.95
C GLY A 57 -1.96 6.85 13.30
N GLY A 58 -0.87 6.71 14.06
CA GLY A 58 -0.67 7.38 15.35
C GLY A 58 -0.86 6.49 16.57
N ASP A 59 -1.49 5.33 16.42
CA ASP A 59 -1.69 4.37 17.51
C ASP A 59 -0.71 3.20 17.40
N CYS A 60 -0.21 2.73 18.54
CA CYS A 60 0.60 1.52 18.61
C CYS A 60 -0.32 0.30 18.50
N ARG A 61 -0.11 -0.54 17.49
CA ARG A 61 -0.86 -1.78 17.30
C ARG A 61 0.05 -2.97 17.56
N VAL A 62 -0.31 -3.79 18.53
CA VAL A 62 0.38 -5.06 18.82
C VAL A 62 0.12 -6.02 17.66
N VAL A 63 1.19 -6.41 16.98
CA VAL A 63 1.18 -7.36 15.86
C VAL A 63 2.46 -8.19 15.92
N ASN A 64 2.52 -9.28 15.15
CA ASN A 64 3.75 -10.04 14.98
C ASN A 64 4.77 -9.18 14.20
N CYS A 65 5.68 -8.52 14.92
CA CYS A 65 6.73 -7.66 14.41
C CYS A 65 8.10 -8.18 14.89
N TRP A 66 9.17 -7.92 14.14
CA TRP A 66 10.52 -8.27 14.60
C TRP A 66 11.14 -7.08 15.34
N ILE A 67 11.77 -7.38 16.47
CA ILE A 67 12.60 -6.42 17.20
C ILE A 67 14.01 -6.58 16.64
N PRO A 68 14.68 -5.51 16.16
CA PRO A 68 16.12 -5.56 15.95
C PRO A 68 16.76 -5.83 17.31
N THR A 69 17.10 -7.07 17.62
CA THR A 69 17.97 -7.36 18.74
C THR A 69 19.27 -6.59 18.49
N LEU A 70 19.67 -5.73 19.42
CA LEU A 70 20.95 -5.02 19.44
C LEU A 70 22.16 -5.98 19.65
N LEU A 71 22.03 -7.23 19.22
CA LEU A 71 23.07 -8.25 19.25
C LEU A 71 23.38 -8.67 17.82
N ASP A 72 24.22 -7.87 17.16
CA ASP A 72 25.30 -8.41 16.34
C ASP A 72 26.58 -8.31 17.17
#